data_AF-A0A9X6TGA0-F1
#
_entry.id   AF-A0A9X6TGA0-F1
#
_cell.length_a   1.000
_cell.length_b   1.000
_cell.length_c   1.000
_cell.angle_alpha   90.00
_cell.angle_beta   90.00
_cell.angle_gamma   90.00
#
_symmetry.space_group_name_H-M   'P 1'
#
loop_
_entity.id
_entity.type
_entity.pdbx_description
1 polymer ?
#
loop_
_entity_poly.entity_id
_entity_poly.type
_entity_poly.pdbx_seq_one_letter_code
_entity_poly.pdbx_strand_id
1 'polypeptide(L)'
;FVIADYLRFGRNQMSIVKESQYVALQQLTRSRYQLVRMLTKEKQHFLQHLSYKCNTFSQEVDSSIFGNAMMELFLEKFSLEELADMPLEELAEFLQEKSKNRFGDPKCVASTIQKAVRTSYRLDKVVEDSIDILLGTSIEIIRTYQRQIKELEKSIKRIMAGLTQTLESIPGIGPIYAAGIIAEIGQIERFDDETKIAKYAGLYWRTYQSGRFTAENTSLSRNG
;
A
#
# COMPACT_ATOMS: atom_id res chain seq x y z
N PHE A 1 39.53 -19.91 15.73
CA PHE A 1 40.70 -19.08 16.07
C PHE A 1 40.63 -17.67 15.49
N VAL A 2 40.37 -17.48 14.18
CA VAL A 2 40.33 -16.14 13.54
C VAL A 2 39.32 -15.16 14.16
N ILE A 3 38.10 -15.60 14.48
CA ILE A 3 37.07 -14.71 15.09
C ILE A 3 37.46 -14.25 16.50
N ALA A 4 38.09 -15.12 17.29
CA ALA A 4 38.51 -14.82 18.66
C ALA A 4 39.70 -13.85 18.68
N ASP A 5 40.68 -14.02 17.78
CA ASP A 5 41.78 -13.06 17.63
C ASP A 5 41.28 -11.70 17.12
N TYR A 6 40.31 -11.69 16.19
CA TYR A 6 39.72 -10.45 15.68
C TYR A 6 39.02 -9.63 16.78
N LEU A 7 38.31 -10.30 17.69
CA LEU A 7 37.73 -9.71 18.90
C LEU A 7 38.80 -9.23 19.89
N ARG A 8 39.84 -10.06 20.12
CA ARG A 8 40.92 -9.78 21.09
C ARG A 8 41.78 -8.56 20.73
N PHE A 9 42.02 -8.34 19.43
CA PHE A 9 42.80 -7.19 18.96
C PHE A 9 41.97 -5.91 18.78
N GLY A 10 40.68 -5.92 19.16
CA GLY A 10 39.83 -4.73 19.04
C GLY A 10 39.67 -4.23 17.60
N ARG A 11 39.95 -5.08 16.60
CA ARG A 11 39.79 -4.74 15.17
C ARG A 11 38.33 -4.71 14.73
N ASN A 12 37.41 -5.03 15.64
CA ASN A 12 35.99 -4.78 15.47
C ASN A 12 35.72 -3.27 15.60
N GLN A 13 35.38 -2.64 14.48
CA GLN A 13 34.48 -1.50 14.54
C GLN A 13 33.15 -2.04 15.07
N MET A 14 32.84 -1.81 16.34
CA MET A 14 31.52 -2.10 16.89
C MET A 14 30.50 -1.42 15.97
N SER A 15 29.65 -2.21 15.31
CA SER A 15 28.58 -1.63 14.50
C SER A 15 27.75 -0.75 15.43
N ILE A 16 27.63 0.54 15.11
CA ILE A 16 26.79 1.46 15.87
C ILE A 16 25.41 0.83 16.02
N VAL A 17 25.02 0.58 17.27
CA VAL A 17 23.72 0.02 17.57
C VAL A 17 22.68 1.04 17.12
N LYS A 18 21.72 0.58 16.31
CA LYS A 18 20.64 1.46 15.87
C LYS A 18 19.92 2.02 17.09
N GLU A 19 19.80 3.34 17.13
CA GLU A 19 19.04 4.03 18.16
C GLU A 19 17.59 3.54 18.16
N SER A 20 16.98 3.55 19.35
CA SER A 20 15.64 3.00 19.57
C SER A 20 14.59 3.61 18.64
N GLN A 21 14.73 4.89 18.30
CA GLN A 21 13.83 5.59 17.38
C GLN A 21 13.88 5.00 15.96
N TYR A 22 15.08 4.71 15.44
CA TYR A 22 15.24 4.10 14.12
C TYR A 22 14.77 2.65 14.10
N VAL A 23 15.03 1.89 15.17
CA VAL A 23 14.51 0.52 15.31
C VAL A 23 12.99 0.52 15.32
N ALA A 24 12.37 1.41 16.11
CA ALA A 24 10.92 1.55 16.16
C ALA A 24 10.33 1.94 14.80
N LEU A 25 10.92 2.93 14.12
CA LEU A 25 10.51 3.31 12.76
C LEU A 25 10.64 2.14 11.79
N GLN A 26 11.71 1.35 11.87
CA GLN A 26 11.92 0.19 10.99
C GLN A 26 10.82 -0.86 11.17
N GLN A 27 10.45 -1.16 12.42
CA GLN A 27 9.34 -2.07 12.69
C GLN A 27 8.02 -1.51 12.14
N LEU A 28 7.69 -0.27 12.45
CA LEU A 28 6.42 0.35 12.04
C LEU A 28 6.29 0.46 10.51
N THR A 29 7.35 0.89 9.83
CA THR A 29 7.37 1.03 8.37
C THR A 29 7.28 -0.32 7.66
N ARG A 30 7.97 -1.35 8.15
CA ARG A 30 7.86 -2.72 7.64
C ARG A 30 6.48 -3.31 7.88
N SER A 31 5.91 -3.13 9.07
CA SER A 31 4.53 -3.56 9.38
C SER A 31 3.52 -2.85 8.50
N ARG A 32 3.67 -1.54 8.26
CA ARG A 32 2.83 -0.81 7.30
C ARG A 32 2.95 -1.42 5.90
N TYR A 33 4.16 -1.68 5.42
CA TYR A 33 4.37 -2.30 4.10
C TYR A 33 3.68 -3.67 4.00
N GLN A 34 3.78 -4.51 5.04
CA GLN A 34 3.09 -5.79 5.12
C GLN A 34 1.57 -5.61 5.07
N LEU A 35 0.98 -4.70 5.86
CA LEU A 35 -0.46 -4.46 5.84
C LEU A 35 -0.95 -3.93 4.49
N VAL A 36 -0.18 -3.06 3.83
CA VAL A 36 -0.52 -2.59 2.47
C VAL A 36 -0.53 -3.76 1.49
N ARG A 37 0.42 -4.69 1.57
CA ARG A 37 0.41 -5.90 0.73
C ARG A 37 -0.79 -6.79 1.02
N MET A 38 -1.15 -6.98 2.29
CA MET A 38 -2.33 -7.74 2.68
C MET A 38 -3.62 -7.08 2.19
N LEU A 39 -3.73 -5.76 2.29
CA LEU A 39 -4.84 -5.00 1.75
C LEU A 39 -4.97 -5.19 0.22
N THR A 40 -3.88 -5.10 -0.52
CA THR A 40 -3.90 -5.32 -1.98
C THR A 40 -4.34 -6.75 -2.32
N LYS A 41 -3.82 -7.75 -1.58
CA LYS A 41 -4.23 -9.14 -1.75
C LYS A 41 -5.71 -9.33 -1.47
N GLU A 42 -6.22 -8.74 -0.39
CA GLU A 42 -7.63 -8.83 -0.02
C GLU A 42 -8.54 -8.16 -1.04
N LYS A 43 -8.14 -7.00 -1.57
CA LYS A 43 -8.84 -6.34 -2.66
C LYS A 43 -8.94 -7.23 -3.90
N GLN A 44 -7.87 -7.97 -4.22
CA GLN A 44 -7.90 -8.91 -5.33
C GLN A 44 -8.85 -10.09 -5.06
N HIS A 45 -8.85 -10.63 -3.85
CA HIS A 45 -9.81 -11.66 -3.45
C HIS A 45 -11.26 -11.16 -3.53
N PHE A 46 -11.53 -9.94 -3.07
CA PHE A 46 -12.83 -9.30 -3.22
C PHE A 46 -13.27 -9.21 -4.68
N LEU A 47 -12.39 -8.73 -5.57
CA LEU A 47 -12.70 -8.64 -7.01
C LEU A 47 -12.96 -10.01 -7.65
N GLN A 48 -12.25 -11.04 -7.20
CA GLN A 48 -12.50 -12.41 -7.66
C GLN A 48 -13.91 -12.87 -7.25
N HIS A 49 -14.29 -12.72 -5.98
CA HIS A 49 -15.65 -13.07 -5.53
C HIS A 49 -16.72 -12.21 -6.22
N LEU A 50 -16.44 -10.92 -6.42
CA LEU A 50 -17.33 -10.03 -7.16
C LEU A 50 -17.51 -10.51 -8.59
N SER A 51 -16.45 -10.99 -9.26
CA SER A 51 -16.56 -11.52 -10.62
C SER A 51 -17.41 -12.79 -10.71
N TYR A 52 -17.51 -13.56 -9.62
CA TYR A 52 -18.43 -14.70 -9.56
C TYR A 52 -19.88 -14.23 -9.43
N LYS A 53 -20.16 -13.22 -8.58
CA LYS A 53 -21.51 -12.67 -8.42
C LYS A 53 -21.95 -11.83 -9.64
N CYS A 54 -21.12 -10.90 -10.10
CA CYS A 54 -21.41 -9.97 -11.18
C CYS A 54 -20.18 -9.81 -12.08
N ASN A 55 -20.08 -10.65 -13.12
CA ASN A 55 -18.87 -10.77 -13.95
C ASN A 55 -18.60 -9.53 -14.84
N THR A 56 -19.63 -8.77 -15.21
CA THR A 56 -19.50 -7.55 -16.03
C THR A 56 -19.29 -6.28 -15.21
N PHE A 57 -19.33 -6.35 -13.87
CA PHE A 57 -19.29 -5.17 -13.00
C PHE A 57 -18.08 -4.28 -13.28
N SER A 58 -16.87 -4.86 -13.28
CA SER A 58 -15.63 -4.12 -13.50
C SER A 58 -15.45 -3.60 -14.92
N GLN A 59 -16.26 -4.05 -15.88
CA GLN A 59 -16.19 -3.61 -17.28
C GLN A 59 -17.18 -2.48 -17.57
N GLU A 60 -18.35 -2.51 -16.93
CA GLU A 60 -19.44 -1.57 -17.18
C GLU A 60 -19.43 -0.37 -16.22
N VAL A 61 -18.86 -0.53 -15.02
CA VAL A 61 -18.84 0.50 -13.98
C VAL A 61 -17.47 1.16 -13.89
N ASP A 62 -17.36 2.38 -14.42
CA ASP A 62 -16.11 3.18 -14.39
C ASP A 62 -15.77 3.76 -12.99
N SER A 63 -16.69 3.64 -12.03
CA SER A 63 -16.50 4.14 -10.68
C SER A 63 -15.63 3.21 -9.83
N SER A 64 -14.93 3.80 -8.83
CA SER A 64 -14.10 3.01 -7.92
C SER A 64 -14.94 2.03 -7.09
N ILE A 65 -14.74 0.73 -7.33
CA ILE A 65 -15.40 -0.39 -6.64
C ILE A 65 -15.18 -0.34 -5.12
N PHE A 66 -14.02 0.16 -4.67
CA PHE A 66 -13.69 0.29 -3.25
C PHE A 66 -14.11 1.62 -2.63
N GLY A 67 -14.93 2.40 -3.34
CA GLY A 67 -15.57 3.60 -2.80
C GLY A 67 -16.60 3.25 -1.72
N ASN A 68 -16.87 4.20 -0.81
CA ASN A 68 -17.78 3.94 0.32
C ASN A 68 -19.16 3.47 -0.13
N ALA A 69 -19.77 4.13 -1.12
CA ALA A 69 -21.09 3.77 -1.62
C ALA A 69 -21.15 2.35 -2.21
N MET A 70 -20.15 1.97 -3.02
CA MET A 70 -20.07 0.63 -3.61
C MET A 70 -19.86 -0.44 -2.53
N MET A 71 -18.98 -0.18 -1.56
CA MET A 71 -18.75 -1.11 -0.45
C MET A 71 -19.97 -1.23 0.48
N GLU A 72 -20.82 -0.21 0.57
CA GLU A 72 -22.11 -0.29 1.29
C GLU A 72 -23.14 -1.07 0.47
N LEU A 73 -23.22 -0.83 -0.86
CA LEU A 73 -24.10 -1.58 -1.77
C LEU A 73 -23.90 -3.09 -1.65
N PHE A 74 -22.65 -3.56 -1.63
CA PHE A 74 -22.33 -4.98 -1.49
C PHE A 74 -22.47 -5.51 -0.05
N LEU A 75 -22.56 -4.62 0.95
CA LEU A 75 -22.73 -4.99 2.36
C LEU A 75 -24.21 -5.12 2.75
N GLU A 76 -25.10 -4.38 2.10
CA GLU A 76 -26.54 -4.47 2.31
C GLU A 76 -27.18 -5.74 1.72
N LYS A 77 -26.37 -6.60 1.07
CA LYS A 77 -26.74 -7.94 0.56
C LYS A 77 -27.93 -7.92 -0.40
N PHE A 78 -28.02 -6.91 -1.25
CA PHE A 78 -28.97 -6.95 -2.36
C PHE A 78 -28.67 -8.13 -3.29
N SER A 79 -29.71 -8.86 -3.66
CA SER A 79 -29.62 -9.84 -4.74
C SER A 79 -29.48 -9.13 -6.09
N LEU A 80 -28.97 -9.85 -7.09
CA LEU A 80 -28.91 -9.30 -8.45
C LEU A 80 -30.30 -8.99 -9.03
N GLU A 81 -31.35 -9.68 -8.58
CA GLU A 81 -32.73 -9.41 -8.99
C GLU A 81 -33.23 -8.09 -8.43
N GLU A 82 -33.07 -7.90 -7.12
CA GLU A 82 -33.43 -6.65 -6.45
C GLU A 82 -32.72 -5.45 -7.07
N LEU A 83 -31.43 -5.57 -7.37
CA LEU A 83 -30.68 -4.49 -8.02
C LEU A 83 -31.13 -4.21 -9.46
N ALA A 84 -31.58 -5.23 -10.20
CA ALA A 84 -32.05 -5.07 -11.57
C ALA A 84 -33.43 -4.40 -11.65
N ASP A 85 -34.28 -4.65 -10.65
CA ASP A 85 -35.67 -4.21 -10.61
C ASP A 85 -35.86 -2.92 -9.78
N MET A 86 -34.88 -2.54 -8.97
CA MET A 86 -34.89 -1.28 -8.20
C MET A 86 -35.11 -0.08 -9.14
N PRO A 87 -35.95 0.90 -8.76
CA PRO A 87 -36.07 2.15 -9.49
C PRO A 87 -34.72 2.86 -9.61
N LEU A 88 -34.42 3.40 -10.79
CA LEU A 88 -33.14 4.06 -11.05
C LEU A 88 -32.94 5.27 -10.13
N GLU A 89 -34.01 6.01 -9.84
CA GLU A 89 -34.03 7.10 -8.87
C GLU A 89 -33.64 6.65 -7.47
N GLU A 90 -34.19 5.53 -7.00
CA GLU A 90 -33.93 5.00 -5.66
C GLU A 90 -32.47 4.54 -5.52
N LEU A 91 -31.95 3.82 -6.51
CA LEU A 91 -30.54 3.41 -6.53
C LEU A 91 -29.60 4.62 -6.61
N ALA A 92 -29.96 5.65 -7.37
CA ALA A 92 -29.18 6.88 -7.48
C ALA A 92 -29.16 7.67 -6.17
N GLU A 93 -30.30 7.79 -5.49
CA GLU A 93 -30.41 8.41 -4.16
C GLU A 93 -29.58 7.67 -3.12
N PHE A 94 -29.69 6.34 -3.10
CA PHE A 94 -28.88 5.48 -2.24
C PHE A 94 -27.37 5.71 -2.43
N LEU A 95 -26.90 5.66 -3.68
CA LEU A 95 -25.49 5.89 -4.01
C LEU A 95 -25.04 7.31 -3.64
N GLN A 96 -25.91 8.30 -3.82
CA GLN A 96 -25.63 9.68 -3.51
C GLN A 96 -25.49 9.91 -2.00
N GLU A 97 -26.39 9.34 -1.21
CA GLU A 97 -26.35 9.39 0.25
C GLU A 97 -25.07 8.73 0.79
N LYS A 98 -24.82 7.47 0.39
CA LYS A 98 -23.67 6.70 0.90
C LYS A 98 -22.33 7.24 0.39
N SER A 99 -22.30 7.94 -0.74
CA SER A 99 -21.09 8.59 -1.26
C SER A 99 -20.80 9.95 -0.64
N LYS A 100 -21.75 10.53 0.13
CA LYS A 100 -21.71 11.91 0.63
C LYS A 100 -21.65 12.93 -0.51
N ASN A 101 -22.51 12.78 -1.51
CA ASN A 101 -22.62 13.66 -2.68
C ASN A 101 -21.35 13.77 -3.54
N ARG A 102 -20.58 12.68 -3.66
CA ARG A 102 -19.33 12.68 -4.43
C ARG A 102 -19.51 12.30 -5.90
N PHE A 103 -20.64 11.71 -6.27
CA PHE A 103 -20.93 11.38 -7.65
C PHE A 103 -21.43 12.64 -8.37
N GLY A 104 -20.79 12.98 -9.50
CA GLY A 104 -21.22 14.09 -10.34
C GLY A 104 -22.56 13.80 -11.02
N ASP A 105 -22.75 12.57 -11.49
CA ASP A 105 -24.01 12.07 -12.03
C ASP A 105 -24.36 10.70 -11.42
N PRO A 106 -25.14 10.68 -10.32
CA PRO A 106 -25.52 9.44 -9.64
C PRO A 106 -26.43 8.55 -10.48
N LYS A 107 -27.26 9.16 -11.35
CA LYS A 107 -28.20 8.43 -12.22
C LYS A 107 -27.45 7.64 -13.29
N CYS A 108 -26.41 8.25 -13.87
CA CYS A 108 -25.54 7.55 -14.80
C CYS A 108 -24.86 6.34 -14.14
N VAL A 109 -24.31 6.49 -12.92
CA VAL A 109 -23.68 5.38 -12.19
C VAL A 109 -24.68 4.29 -11.80
N ALA A 110 -25.88 4.66 -11.36
CA ALA A 110 -26.95 3.71 -11.09
C ALA A 110 -27.33 2.92 -12.36
N SER A 111 -27.43 3.60 -13.50
CA SER A 111 -27.76 2.97 -14.78
C SER A 111 -26.70 1.97 -15.25
N THR A 112 -25.41 2.26 -15.03
CA THR A 112 -24.32 1.34 -15.40
C THR A 112 -24.26 0.13 -14.48
N ILE A 113 -24.54 0.30 -13.18
CA ILE A 113 -24.71 -0.81 -12.25
C ILE A 113 -25.86 -1.71 -12.70
N GLN A 114 -27.04 -1.16 -12.99
CA GLN A 114 -28.18 -1.95 -13.45
C GLN A 114 -27.89 -2.68 -14.76
N LYS A 115 -27.19 -2.02 -15.69
CA LYS A 115 -26.74 -2.64 -16.93
C LYS A 115 -25.79 -3.81 -16.65
N ALA A 116 -24.83 -3.65 -15.76
CA ALA A 116 -23.89 -4.71 -15.37
C ALA A 116 -24.63 -5.90 -14.77
N VAL A 117 -25.53 -5.65 -13.82
CA VAL A 117 -26.34 -6.66 -13.14
C VAL A 117 -27.22 -7.43 -14.14
N ARG A 118 -27.88 -6.75 -15.07
CA ARG A 118 -28.73 -7.38 -16.10
C ARG A 118 -27.95 -8.22 -17.10
N THR A 119 -26.69 -7.87 -17.35
CA THR A 119 -25.82 -8.59 -18.31
C THR A 119 -25.09 -9.77 -17.67
N SER A 120 -25.03 -9.81 -16.33
CA SER A 120 -24.34 -10.86 -15.59
C SER A 120 -25.14 -12.16 -15.53
N TYR A 121 -24.43 -13.29 -15.43
CA TYR A 121 -25.05 -14.59 -15.24
C TYR A 121 -25.69 -14.70 -13.84
N ARG A 122 -26.81 -15.44 -13.75
CA ARG A 122 -27.46 -15.74 -12.48
C ARG A 122 -26.85 -16.98 -11.85
N LEU A 123 -26.57 -16.89 -10.56
CA LEU A 123 -26.10 -17.99 -9.76
C LEU A 123 -27.28 -18.71 -9.09
N ASP A 124 -27.08 -19.96 -8.71
CA ASP A 124 -27.98 -20.63 -7.79
C ASP A 124 -27.94 -19.93 -6.41
N LYS A 125 -29.08 -19.87 -5.72
CA LYS A 125 -29.23 -19.07 -4.50
C LYS A 125 -28.26 -19.48 -3.40
N VAL A 126 -27.98 -20.79 -3.27
CA VAL A 126 -27.03 -21.30 -2.26
C VAL A 126 -25.62 -20.76 -2.50
N VAL A 127 -25.23 -20.64 -3.77
CA VAL A 127 -23.92 -20.13 -4.18
C VAL A 127 -23.86 -18.61 -4.03
N GLU A 128 -24.93 -17.90 -4.41
CA GLU A 128 -25.04 -16.44 -4.24
C GLU A 128 -24.92 -16.04 -2.76
N ASP A 129 -25.70 -16.67 -1.87
CA ASP A 129 -25.68 -16.41 -0.43
C ASP A 129 -24.27 -16.64 0.16
N SER A 130 -23.58 -17.68 -0.30
CA SER A 130 -22.21 -17.99 0.11
C SER A 130 -21.23 -16.89 -0.32
N ILE A 131 -21.34 -16.42 -1.56
CA ILE A 131 -20.49 -15.33 -2.09
C ILE A 131 -20.77 -14.02 -1.36
N ASP A 132 -22.02 -13.74 -0.99
CA ASP A 132 -22.37 -12.53 -0.24
C ASP A 132 -21.75 -12.49 1.15
N ILE A 133 -21.70 -13.63 1.84
CA ILE A 133 -20.97 -13.74 3.10
C ILE A 133 -19.47 -13.48 2.88
N LEU A 134 -18.88 -14.02 1.81
CA LEU A 134 -17.47 -13.82 1.48
C LEU A 134 -17.15 -12.35 1.14
N LEU A 135 -18.02 -11.70 0.35
CA LEU A 135 -17.90 -10.27 0.01
C LEU A 135 -18.01 -9.40 1.27
N GLY A 136 -19.01 -9.63 2.11
CA GLY A 136 -19.18 -8.93 3.38
C GLY A 136 -17.95 -9.07 4.29
N THR A 137 -17.45 -10.29 4.45
CA THR A 137 -16.22 -10.57 5.23
C THR A 137 -15.01 -9.82 4.66
N SER A 138 -14.83 -9.87 3.34
CA SER A 138 -13.72 -9.17 2.65
C SER A 138 -13.81 -7.65 2.84
N ILE A 139 -15.01 -7.07 2.80
CA ILE A 139 -15.26 -5.64 3.04
C ILE A 139 -14.80 -5.23 4.44
N GLU A 140 -15.15 -6.01 5.46
CA GLU A 140 -14.74 -5.74 6.85
C GLU A 140 -13.22 -5.82 7.03
N ILE A 141 -12.58 -6.81 6.41
CA ILE A 141 -11.12 -6.97 6.43
C ILE A 141 -10.45 -5.77 5.74
N ILE A 142 -10.93 -5.37 4.56
CA ILE A 142 -10.43 -4.19 3.82
C ILE A 142 -10.53 -2.92 4.68
N ARG A 143 -11.69 -2.68 5.30
CA ARG A 143 -11.92 -1.52 6.20
C ARG A 143 -10.96 -1.57 7.39
N THR A 144 -10.75 -2.75 7.95
CA THR A 144 -9.85 -2.95 9.09
C THR A 144 -8.40 -2.66 8.70
N TYR A 145 -7.90 -3.22 7.59
CA TYR A 145 -6.55 -2.92 7.11
C TYR A 145 -6.35 -1.43 6.83
N GLN A 146 -7.30 -0.76 6.18
CA GLN A 146 -7.22 0.68 5.94
C GLN A 146 -7.14 1.48 7.25
N ARG A 147 -7.92 1.10 8.28
CA ARG A 147 -7.87 1.74 9.61
C ARG A 147 -6.51 1.51 10.27
N GLN A 148 -6.01 0.27 10.28
CA GLN A 148 -4.73 -0.07 10.92
C GLN A 148 -3.55 0.61 10.21
N ILE A 149 -3.56 0.68 8.87
CA ILE A 149 -2.54 1.42 8.11
C ILE A 149 -2.52 2.89 8.53
N LYS A 150 -3.69 3.54 8.68
CA LYS A 150 -3.77 4.94 9.14
C LYS A 150 -3.21 5.12 10.55
N GLU A 151 -3.48 4.19 11.47
CA GLU A 151 -2.92 4.25 12.83
C GLU A 151 -1.40 4.07 12.86
N LEU A 152 -0.86 3.17 12.03
CA LEU A 152 0.59 3.04 11.85
C LEU A 152 1.18 4.31 11.26
N GLU A 153 0.56 4.91 10.23
CA GLU A 153 1.04 6.15 9.62
C GLU A 153 1.04 7.32 10.61
N LYS A 154 0.04 7.43 11.49
CA LYS A 154 0.05 8.41 12.59
C LYS A 154 1.22 8.18 13.55
N SER A 155 1.49 6.92 13.89
CA SER A 155 2.59 6.55 14.80
C SER A 155 3.96 6.83 14.19
N ILE A 156 4.14 6.50 12.90
CA ILE A 156 5.34 6.80 12.12
C ILE A 156 5.59 8.32 12.11
N LYS A 157 4.57 9.12 11.80
CA LYS A 157 4.68 10.59 11.79
C LYS A 157 5.07 11.16 13.15
N ARG A 158 4.55 10.61 14.26
CA ARG A 158 4.91 11.04 15.61
C ARG A 158 6.40 10.83 15.92
N ILE A 159 6.96 9.67 15.54
CA ILE A 159 8.38 9.40 15.76
C ILE A 159 9.24 10.26 14.81
N MET A 160 8.82 10.39 13.56
CA MET A 160 9.51 11.23 12.57
C MET A 160 9.61 12.70 12.97
N ALA A 161 8.61 13.25 13.67
CA ALA A 161 8.65 14.64 14.14
C ALA A 161 9.80 14.92 15.12
N GLY A 162 10.34 13.88 15.78
CA GLY A 162 11.50 14.00 16.67
C GLY A 162 12.86 13.90 15.96
N LEU A 163 12.88 13.59 14.66
CA LEU A 163 14.10 13.41 13.89
C LEU A 163 14.32 14.59 12.94
N THR A 164 15.50 15.21 13.02
CA THR A 164 15.92 16.22 12.05
C THR A 164 16.34 15.55 10.75
N GLN A 165 15.62 15.82 9.65
CA GLN A 165 15.89 15.23 8.34
C GLN A 165 15.52 16.18 7.20
N THR A 166 16.16 16.00 6.05
CA THR A 166 15.98 16.85 4.85
C THR A 166 15.29 16.12 3.69
N LEU A 167 15.01 14.82 3.80
CA LEU A 167 14.40 14.02 2.72
C LEU A 167 13.01 14.53 2.31
N GLU A 168 12.24 15.08 3.25
CA GLU A 168 10.93 15.67 2.93
C GLU A 168 11.02 16.94 2.07
N SER A 169 12.19 17.58 1.95
CA SER A 169 12.37 18.71 1.03
C SER A 169 12.46 18.27 -0.44
N ILE A 170 12.64 16.97 -0.71
CA ILE A 170 12.72 16.42 -2.05
C ILE A 170 11.30 16.27 -2.61
N PRO A 171 10.96 16.94 -3.73
CA PRO A 171 9.64 16.79 -4.35
C PRO A 171 9.30 15.33 -4.63
N GLY A 172 8.14 14.88 -4.15
CA GLY A 172 7.65 13.51 -4.31
C GLY A 172 7.98 12.55 -3.15
N ILE A 173 8.88 12.92 -2.22
CA ILE A 173 9.16 12.10 -1.02
C ILE A 173 8.31 12.60 0.15
N GLY A 174 7.23 11.87 0.42
CA GLY A 174 6.37 12.15 1.58
C GLY A 174 6.95 11.61 2.91
N PRO A 175 6.37 12.01 4.06
CA PRO A 175 6.88 11.68 5.40
C PRO A 175 6.98 10.17 5.67
N ILE A 176 6.10 9.36 5.08
CA ILE A 176 6.12 7.91 5.24
C ILE A 176 7.26 7.27 4.45
N TYR A 177 7.56 7.79 3.26
CA TYR A 177 8.68 7.30 2.45
C TYR A 177 10.02 7.75 3.03
N ALA A 178 10.10 9.01 3.48
CA ALA A 178 11.25 9.52 4.23
C ALA A 178 11.52 8.65 5.47
N ALA A 179 10.48 8.33 6.25
CA ALA A 179 10.60 7.43 7.40
C ALA A 179 11.15 6.05 7.04
N GLY A 180 10.69 5.46 5.94
CA GLY A 180 11.18 4.16 5.48
C GLY A 180 12.66 4.18 5.11
N ILE A 181 13.10 5.21 4.38
CA ILE A 181 14.49 5.39 3.99
C ILE A 181 15.37 5.55 5.25
N ILE A 182 14.99 6.47 6.14
CA ILE A 182 15.73 6.76 7.38
C ILE A 182 15.77 5.52 8.29
N ALA A 183 14.67 4.78 8.40
CA ALA A 183 14.61 3.59 9.23
C ALA A 183 15.56 2.47 8.76
N GLU A 184 15.69 2.29 7.44
CA GLU A 184 16.56 1.25 6.87
C GLU A 184 18.04 1.63 6.95
N ILE A 185 18.36 2.91 6.68
CA ILE A 185 19.73 3.46 6.81
C ILE A 185 20.17 3.48 8.28
N GLY A 186 19.31 3.98 9.18
CA GLY A 186 19.63 4.27 10.57
C GLY A 186 20.29 5.64 10.73
N GLN A 187 21.14 5.77 11.76
CA GLN A 187 22.02 6.94 11.93
C GLN A 187 22.94 7.10 10.73
N ILE A 188 23.13 8.32 10.26
CA ILE A 188 23.96 8.60 9.07
C ILE A 188 25.45 8.56 9.43
N GLU A 189 25.77 8.88 10.69
CA GLU A 189 27.11 8.95 11.28
C GLU A 189 27.84 7.61 11.30
N ARG A 190 27.11 6.51 11.04
CA ARG A 190 27.72 5.17 10.88
C ARG A 190 28.48 5.00 9.56
N PHE A 191 28.30 5.92 8.63
CA PHE A 191 28.96 5.90 7.34
C PHE A 191 29.99 7.02 7.30
N ASP A 192 31.23 6.68 6.98
CA ASP A 192 32.32 7.65 6.90
C ASP A 192 32.12 8.66 5.74
N ASP A 193 31.41 8.25 4.68
CA ASP A 193 31.29 8.97 3.41
C ASP A 193 30.06 8.54 2.60
N GLU A 194 29.54 9.41 1.72
CA GLU A 194 28.38 9.13 0.87
C GLU A 194 28.57 7.88 0.00
N THR A 195 29.80 7.58 -0.42
CA THR A 195 30.10 6.38 -1.23
C THR A 195 29.78 5.10 -0.47
N LYS A 196 29.91 5.11 0.87
CA LYS A 196 29.57 3.97 1.73
C LYS A 196 28.07 3.78 1.87
N ILE A 197 27.31 4.87 1.94
CA ILE A 197 25.84 4.84 1.96
C ILE A 197 25.32 4.28 0.63
N ALA A 198 25.84 4.80 -0.49
CA ALA A 198 25.49 4.29 -1.81
C ALA A 198 25.78 2.79 -1.92
N LYS A 199 26.97 2.37 -1.48
CA LYS A 199 27.36 0.95 -1.49
C LYS A 199 26.46 0.10 -0.61
N TYR A 200 26.01 0.60 0.54
CA TYR A 200 25.03 -0.05 1.40
C TYR A 200 23.67 -0.21 0.72
N ALA A 201 23.26 0.76 -0.10
CA ALA A 201 22.09 0.68 -0.96
C ALA A 201 22.30 -0.19 -2.23
N GLY A 202 23.47 -0.83 -2.38
CA GLY A 202 23.82 -1.65 -3.55
C GLY A 202 24.28 -0.87 -4.78
N LEU A 203 24.50 0.45 -4.65
CA LEU A 203 24.94 1.35 -5.71
C LEU A 203 26.44 1.63 -5.56
N TYR A 204 27.23 1.48 -6.63
CA TYR A 204 28.64 1.85 -6.60
C TYR A 204 29.15 2.33 -7.95
N TRP A 205 30.21 3.12 -7.91
CA TRP A 205 30.88 3.64 -9.10
C TRP A 205 32.25 3.00 -9.22
N ARG A 206 32.57 2.50 -10.42
CA ARG A 206 33.89 1.91 -10.67
C ARG A 206 34.89 3.03 -10.84
N THR A 207 35.92 3.04 -10.00
CA THR A 207 37.03 3.97 -10.17
C THR A 207 37.80 3.60 -11.45
N TYR A 208 37.83 4.51 -12.43
CA TYR A 208 38.67 4.36 -13.62
C TYR A 208 39.90 5.26 -13.44
N GLN A 209 41.06 4.64 -13.33
CA GLN A 209 42.33 5.35 -13.16
C GLN A 209 43.35 4.88 -14.21
N SER A 210 43.98 5.83 -14.90
CA SER A 210 45.07 5.59 -15.83
C SER A 210 46.28 6.46 -15.46
N GLY A 211 47.27 5.84 -14.79
CA GLY A 211 48.46 6.54 -14.31
C GLY A 211 48.13 7.67 -13.34
N ARG A 212 48.28 8.92 -13.81
CA ARG A 212 47.96 10.15 -13.04
C ARG A 212 46.52 10.65 -13.20
N PHE A 213 45.75 10.07 -14.12
CA PHE A 213 44.36 10.47 -14.36
C PHE A 213 43.39 9.60 -13.58
N THR A 214 42.46 10.22 -12.86
CA THR A 214 41.31 9.56 -12.24
C THR A 214 40.06 10.16 -12.86
N ALA A 215 39.16 9.31 -13.36
CA ALA A 215 37.93 9.77 -13.97
C ALA A 215 36.90 10.12 -12.88
N GLU A 216 36.38 11.34 -12.93
CA GLU A 216 35.32 11.82 -12.01
C GLU A 216 33.94 11.25 -12.40
N ASN A 217 33.68 11.14 -13.70
CA ASN A 217 32.42 10.60 -14.23
C ASN A 217 32.60 9.15 -14.65
N THR A 218 32.03 8.24 -13.87
CA THR A 218 32.08 6.80 -14.12
C THR A 218 30.67 6.23 -14.16
N SER A 219 30.47 5.11 -14.86
CA SER A 219 29.13 4.52 -14.99
C SER A 219 28.66 3.91 -13.67
N LEU A 220 27.39 4.15 -13.34
CA LEU A 220 26.74 3.54 -12.18
C LEU A 220 26.72 2.01 -12.36
N SER A 221 27.28 1.30 -11.39
CA SER A 221 27.19 -0.15 -11.26
C SER A 221 26.26 -0.51 -10.09
N ARG A 222 25.57 -1.64 -10.19
CA ARG A 222 24.66 -2.14 -9.16
C ARG A 222 25.10 -3.53 -8.74
N ASN A 223 25.08 -3.79 -7.43
CA ASN A 223 25.18 -5.13 -6.89
C ASN A 223 23.81 -5.52 -6.36
N GLY A 224 23.17 -6.50 -7.01
CA GLY A 224 21.81 -6.94 -6.72
C GLY A 224 21.31 -7.81 -7.85
#